data_AF-A0A5C6NW40-F1
#
_entry.id   AF-A0A5C6NW40-F1
#
_cell.length_a   1.000
_cell.length_b   1.000
_cell.length_c   1.000
_cell.angle_alpha   90.00
_cell.angle_beta   90.00
_cell.angle_gamma   90.00
#
_symmetry.space_group_name_H-M   'P 1'
#
loop_
_entity.id
_entity.type
_entity.pdbx_description
1 polymer ?
#
loop_
_entity_poly.entity_id
_entity_poly.type
_entity_poly.pdbx_seq_one_letter_code
_entity_poly.pdbx_strand_id
1 'polypeptide(L)'
;MVLGGGSGDLSRLTQRHGVKVGARSLYTVEEVALAVGEVIGHGAVKSAARMNRAVVLFVEKVKQVNRLVEAGISVGGRFETVLPLSQPATKVTLSNFPPFITDEFLCWELSRHGKIVSPMRKVMSGCKSPLLKYVVSHRR
;
A
#
# COMPACT_ATOMS: atom_id res chain seq x y z
N MET A 1 8.41 30.77 -19.30
CA MET A 1 9.07 30.77 -17.98
C MET A 1 9.36 29.33 -17.61
N VAL A 2 10.63 28.94 -17.48
CA VAL A 2 11.02 27.59 -17.11
C VAL A 2 11.11 27.55 -15.58
N LEU A 3 10.17 26.86 -14.92
CA LEU A 3 10.20 26.64 -13.48
C LEU A 3 11.12 25.45 -13.19
N GLY A 4 12.08 25.67 -12.30
CA GLY A 4 13.24 24.82 -12.06
C GLY A 4 12.88 23.36 -11.76
N GLY A 5 13.53 22.45 -12.49
CA GLY A 5 13.50 21.03 -12.21
C GLY A 5 14.22 20.76 -10.90
N GLY A 6 13.47 20.42 -9.85
CA GLY A 6 14.02 19.78 -8.67
C GLY A 6 14.59 18.44 -9.08
N SER A 7 15.88 18.40 -9.41
CA SER A 7 16.66 17.19 -9.68
C SER A 7 16.88 16.41 -8.39
N GLY A 8 15.81 15.97 -7.74
CA GLY A 8 15.90 14.85 -6.80
C GLY A 8 16.32 13.62 -7.57
N ASP A 9 17.08 12.73 -6.96
CA ASP A 9 17.52 11.47 -7.56
C ASP A 9 16.30 10.56 -7.85
N LEU A 10 15.68 10.75 -9.01
CA LEU A 10 14.51 9.99 -9.48
C LEU A 10 14.86 8.53 -9.76
N SER A 11 16.16 8.19 -9.90
CA SER A 11 16.61 6.84 -10.23
C SER A 11 16.26 5.81 -9.16
N ARG A 12 16.03 6.27 -7.93
CA ARG A 12 15.66 5.42 -6.78
C ARG A 12 14.15 5.17 -6.68
N LEU A 13 13.33 5.91 -7.43
CA LEU A 13 11.89 5.78 -7.38
C LEU A 13 11.44 4.52 -8.12
N THR A 14 10.48 3.82 -7.52
CA THR A 14 9.87 2.61 -8.06
C THR A 14 8.35 2.73 -7.94
N GLN A 15 7.60 1.81 -8.53
CA GLN A 15 6.14 1.79 -8.41
C GLN A 15 5.63 1.83 -6.95
N ARG A 16 6.42 1.34 -5.98
CA ARG A 16 6.09 1.38 -4.54
C ARG A 16 6.09 2.79 -3.94
N HIS A 17 6.71 3.75 -4.63
CA HIS A 17 6.74 5.15 -4.27
C HIS A 17 5.59 5.94 -4.91
N GLY A 18 4.82 5.29 -5.77
CA GLY A 18 3.77 5.94 -6.55
C GLY A 18 2.40 5.82 -5.90
N VAL A 19 1.64 6.91 -5.96
CA VAL A 19 0.22 6.99 -5.62
C VAL A 19 -0.58 7.49 -6.82
N LYS A 20 -1.87 7.16 -6.82
CA LYS A 20 -2.87 7.60 -7.78
C LYS A 20 -4.03 8.25 -7.03
N VAL A 21 -4.40 9.43 -7.48
CA VAL A 21 -5.54 10.21 -6.97
C VAL A 21 -6.59 10.32 -8.06
N GLY A 22 -7.80 9.80 -7.77
CA GLY A 22 -9.05 10.01 -8.52
C GLY A 22 -9.02 9.58 -9.99
N ALA A 23 -9.78 8.56 -10.38
CA ALA A 23 -10.12 8.37 -11.80
C ALA A 23 -11.22 9.40 -12.16
N ARG A 24 -10.88 10.41 -12.96
CA ARG A 24 -11.68 11.63 -13.30
C ARG A 24 -11.44 12.86 -12.42
N SER A 25 -10.23 13.03 -11.91
CA SER A 25 -9.85 14.27 -11.21
C SER A 25 -10.15 15.50 -12.09
N LEU A 26 -11.04 16.38 -11.63
CA LEU A 26 -11.24 17.72 -12.22
C LEU A 26 -10.09 18.66 -11.84
N TYR A 27 -9.27 18.27 -10.86
CA TYR A 27 -8.21 19.06 -10.27
C TYR A 27 -6.91 18.98 -11.06
N THR A 28 -6.25 20.11 -11.20
CA THR A 28 -4.93 20.21 -11.85
C THR A 28 -3.89 19.37 -11.10
N VAL A 29 -2.77 19.08 -11.77
CA VAL A 29 -1.65 18.36 -11.13
C VAL A 29 -1.12 19.15 -9.92
N GLU A 30 -1.11 20.48 -10.02
CA GLU A 30 -0.67 21.38 -8.96
C GLU A 30 -1.58 21.32 -7.72
N GLU A 31 -2.89 21.44 -7.90
CA GLU A 31 -3.85 21.36 -6.78
C GLU A 31 -3.73 20.04 -6.02
N VAL A 32 -3.55 18.92 -6.73
CA VAL A 32 -3.35 17.62 -6.10
C VAL A 32 -1.98 17.53 -5.43
N ALA A 33 -0.92 18.06 -6.05
CA ALA A 33 0.43 18.04 -5.46
C ALA A 33 0.51 18.86 -4.17
N LEU A 34 -0.15 20.02 -4.12
CA LEU A 34 -0.27 20.84 -2.91
C LEU A 34 -1.01 20.08 -1.80
N ALA A 35 -2.17 19.51 -2.10
CA ALA A 35 -2.94 18.73 -1.13
C ALA A 35 -2.18 17.50 -0.60
N VAL A 36 -1.41 16.83 -1.45
CA VAL A 36 -0.49 15.75 -1.03
C VAL A 36 0.63 16.30 -0.14
N GLY A 37 1.19 17.45 -0.50
CA GLY A 37 2.21 18.16 0.25
C GLY A 37 1.77 18.53 1.67
N GLU A 38 0.51 18.89 1.89
CA GLU A 38 -0.04 19.15 3.23
C GLU A 38 -0.02 17.90 4.13
N VAL A 39 -0.17 16.70 3.57
CA VAL A 39 -0.21 15.45 4.36
C VAL A 39 1.18 14.93 4.70
N ILE A 40 2.13 15.01 3.76
CA ILE A 40 3.46 14.37 3.87
C ILE A 40 4.65 15.32 3.80
N GLY A 41 4.41 16.61 3.64
CA GLY A 41 5.41 17.65 3.39
C GLY A 41 5.67 17.87 1.90
N HIS A 42 5.66 19.12 1.46
CA HIS A 42 5.85 19.50 0.05
C HIS A 42 7.17 18.98 -0.56
N GLY A 43 8.27 19.02 0.20
CA GLY A 43 9.57 18.51 -0.27
C GLY A 43 9.61 16.99 -0.51
N ALA A 44 8.60 16.25 -0.05
CA ALA A 44 8.51 14.81 -0.25
C ALA A 44 7.99 14.42 -1.65
N VAL A 45 7.27 15.31 -2.34
CA VAL A 45 6.75 15.05 -3.69
C VAL A 45 7.89 15.21 -4.69
N LYS A 46 8.21 14.16 -5.44
CA LYS A 46 9.36 14.14 -6.37
C LYS A 46 8.96 14.22 -7.83
N SER A 47 7.78 13.70 -8.16
CA SER A 47 7.24 13.77 -9.51
C SER A 47 5.72 13.70 -9.44
N ALA A 48 5.05 14.39 -10.36
CA ALA A 48 3.61 14.35 -10.51
C ALA A 48 3.24 14.50 -11.99
N ALA A 49 2.32 13.66 -12.46
CA ALA A 49 1.87 13.67 -13.84
C ALA A 49 0.40 13.28 -13.93
N ARG A 50 -0.28 13.80 -14.95
CA ARG A 50 -1.63 13.38 -15.29
C ARG A 50 -1.57 12.16 -16.22
N MET A 51 -2.19 11.06 -15.80
CA MET A 51 -2.21 9.79 -16.52
C MET A 51 -3.61 9.17 -16.47
N ASN A 52 -4.18 8.81 -17.63
CA ASN A 52 -5.49 8.13 -17.72
C ASN A 52 -6.60 8.80 -16.88
N ARG A 53 -6.70 10.15 -16.95
CA ARG A 53 -7.65 10.97 -16.17
C ARG A 53 -7.46 10.93 -14.64
N ALA A 54 -6.32 10.45 -14.17
CA ALA A 54 -5.91 10.51 -12.77
C ALA A 54 -4.64 11.35 -12.63
N VAL A 55 -4.39 11.83 -11.41
CA VAL A 55 -3.08 12.41 -11.08
C VAL A 55 -2.28 11.33 -10.38
N VAL A 56 -1.10 11.04 -10.93
CA VAL A 56 -0.14 10.08 -10.40
C VAL A 56 1.02 10.86 -9.83
N LEU A 57 1.40 10.56 -8.59
CA LEU A 57 2.52 11.22 -7.92
C LEU A 57 3.50 10.18 -7.40
N PHE A 58 4.79 10.52 -7.40
CA PHE A 58 5.83 9.76 -6.74
C PHE A 58 6.40 10.57 -5.57
N VAL A 59 6.53 9.90 -4.42
CA VAL A 59 7.01 10.50 -3.17
C VAL A 59 8.34 9.88 -2.76
N GLU A 60 9.08 10.58 -1.90
CA GLU A 60 10.44 10.17 -1.52
C GLU A 60 10.52 8.79 -0.86
N LYS A 61 9.58 8.47 0.02
CA LYS A 61 9.63 7.27 0.86
C LYS A 61 8.34 6.47 0.76
N VAL A 62 8.46 5.14 0.67
CA VAL A 62 7.30 4.21 0.69
C VAL A 62 6.41 4.40 1.93
N LYS A 63 6.99 4.78 3.09
CA LYS A 63 6.22 5.08 4.30
C LYS A 63 5.22 6.24 4.10
N GLN A 64 5.55 7.21 3.25
CA GLN A 64 4.66 8.34 2.92
C GLN A 64 3.49 7.89 2.04
N VAL A 65 3.70 6.93 1.14
CA VAL A 65 2.63 6.29 0.36
C VAL A 65 1.59 5.69 1.30
N ASN A 66 2.02 4.89 2.28
CA ASN A 66 1.09 4.28 3.24
C ASN A 66 0.28 5.33 4.00
N ARG A 67 0.94 6.42 4.45
CA ARG A 67 0.26 7.52 5.12
C ARG A 67 -0.78 8.21 4.24
N LEU A 68 -0.47 8.44 2.96
CA LEU A 68 -1.42 9.01 2.00
C LEU A 68 -2.61 8.09 1.74
N VAL A 69 -2.38 6.78 1.64
CA VAL A 69 -3.45 5.79 1.44
C VAL A 69 -4.34 5.70 2.68
N GLU A 70 -3.76 5.73 3.88
CA GLU A 70 -4.51 5.70 5.14
C GLU A 70 -5.30 7.00 5.37
N ALA A 71 -4.72 8.17 5.08
CA ALA A 71 -5.32 9.47 5.38
C ALA A 71 -6.20 10.05 4.27
N GLY A 72 -5.95 9.72 3.00
CA GLY A 72 -6.50 10.44 1.86
C GLY A 72 -5.94 11.87 1.73
N ILE A 73 -6.57 12.69 0.89
CA ILE A 73 -6.26 14.12 0.75
C ILE A 73 -7.54 14.96 0.63
N SER A 74 -7.44 16.26 0.87
CA SER A 74 -8.51 17.23 0.62
C SER A 74 -8.12 18.17 -0.52
N VAL A 75 -8.87 18.18 -1.62
CA VAL A 75 -8.62 19.03 -2.80
C VAL A 75 -9.86 19.86 -3.07
N GLY A 76 -9.73 21.19 -3.09
CA GLY A 76 -10.87 22.10 -3.27
C GLY A 76 -12.00 21.87 -2.25
N GLY A 77 -11.65 21.54 -1.01
CA GLY A 77 -12.60 21.25 0.07
C GLY A 77 -13.31 19.90 -0.02
N ARG A 78 -12.93 19.01 -0.94
CA ARG A 78 -13.48 17.65 -1.07
C ARG A 78 -12.45 16.60 -0.71
N PHE A 79 -12.90 15.57 -0.01
CA PHE A 79 -12.08 14.41 0.30
C PHE A 79 -11.91 13.52 -0.93
N GLU A 80 -10.66 13.22 -1.26
CA GLU A 80 -10.28 12.32 -2.36
C GLU A 80 -9.50 11.13 -1.81
N THR A 81 -9.89 9.95 -2.28
CA THR A 81 -9.20 8.70 -1.92
C THR A 81 -7.90 8.57 -2.70
N VAL A 82 -6.85 8.12 -2.00
CA VAL A 82 -5.53 7.88 -2.59
C VAL A 82 -5.30 6.37 -2.68
N LEU A 83 -4.93 5.91 -3.86
CA LEU A 83 -4.65 4.50 -4.12
C LEU A 83 -3.14 4.32 -4.39
N PRO A 84 -2.48 3.30 -3.82
CA PRO A 84 -1.09 3.02 -4.15
C PRO A 84 -1.00 2.45 -5.59
N LEU A 85 0.09 2.75 -6.31
CA LEU A 85 0.30 2.19 -7.66
C LEU A 85 0.66 0.71 -7.63
N SER A 86 1.41 0.24 -6.62
CA SER A 86 1.50 -1.19 -6.35
C SER A 86 0.38 -1.55 -5.40
N GLN A 87 -0.57 -2.37 -5.83
CA GLN A 87 -1.57 -2.93 -4.92
C GLN A 87 -0.81 -3.74 -3.86
N PRO A 88 -0.88 -3.38 -2.56
CA PRO A 88 -0.42 -4.29 -1.53
C PRO A 88 -1.26 -5.57 -1.66
N ALA A 89 -0.63 -6.74 -1.59
CA ALA A 89 -1.36 -8.00 -1.58
C ALA A 89 -2.36 -7.96 -0.42
N THR A 90 -3.64 -7.81 -0.73
CA THR A 90 -4.72 -7.65 0.25
C THR A 90 -4.96 -8.92 1.06
N LYS A 91 -4.44 -10.05 0.58
CA LYS A 91 -4.54 -11.36 1.25
C LYS A 91 -3.42 -12.29 0.77
N VAL A 92 -2.69 -12.86 1.71
CA VAL A 92 -1.66 -13.89 1.45
C VAL A 92 -2.14 -15.20 2.07
N THR A 93 -2.15 -16.28 1.27
CA THR A 93 -2.45 -17.63 1.75
C THR A 93 -1.14 -18.39 1.89
N LEU A 94 -0.85 -18.88 3.09
CA LEU A 94 0.29 -19.77 3.34
C LEU A 94 -0.20 -21.22 3.32
N SER A 95 0.46 -22.07 2.53
CA SER A 95 0.17 -23.50 2.42
C SER A 95 1.46 -24.31 2.60
N ASN A 96 1.32 -25.62 2.88
CA ASN A 96 2.44 -26.54 3.08
C ASN A 96 3.39 -26.15 4.25
N PHE A 97 2.87 -25.47 5.27
CA PHE A 97 3.63 -25.10 6.46
C PHE A 97 3.43 -26.13 7.58
N PRO A 98 4.50 -26.60 8.25
CA PRO A 98 4.36 -27.52 9.36
C PRO A 98 3.50 -26.95 10.51
N PRO A 99 2.63 -27.77 11.13
CA PRO A 99 1.64 -27.29 12.11
C PRO A 99 2.24 -26.85 13.44
N PHE A 100 3.53 -27.11 13.68
CA PHE A 100 4.24 -26.68 14.88
C PHE A 100 4.79 -25.25 14.78
N ILE A 101 4.73 -24.61 13.62
CA ILE A 101 5.21 -23.23 13.47
C ILE A 101 4.16 -22.26 13.99
N THR A 102 4.58 -21.34 14.86
CA THR A 102 3.68 -20.40 15.52
C THR A 102 3.32 -19.23 14.61
N ASP A 103 2.17 -18.64 14.88
CA ASP A 103 1.69 -17.45 14.18
C ASP A 103 2.64 -16.26 14.41
N GLU A 104 3.33 -16.21 15.56
CA GLU A 104 4.34 -15.17 15.86
C GLU A 104 5.53 -15.26 14.90
N PHE A 105 6.05 -16.48 14.67
CA PHE A 105 7.15 -16.69 13.73
C PHE A 105 6.73 -16.29 12.30
N LEU A 106 5.54 -16.71 11.88
CA LEU A 106 5.00 -16.36 10.57
C LEU A 106 4.79 -14.84 10.42
N CYS A 107 4.27 -14.19 11.45
CA CYS A 107 4.08 -12.73 11.45
C CYS A 107 5.41 -12.00 11.38
N TRP A 108 6.42 -12.45 12.13
CA TRP A 108 7.77 -11.88 12.08
C TRP A 108 8.38 -12.01 10.67
N GLU A 109 8.30 -13.20 10.07
CA GLU A 109 8.87 -13.47 8.75
C GLU A 109 8.17 -12.66 7.64
N LEU A 110 6.84 -12.62 7.67
CA LEU A 110 6.02 -11.85 6.73
C LEU A 110 6.19 -10.34 6.90
N SER A 111 6.47 -9.87 8.12
CA SER A 111 6.69 -8.44 8.40
C SER A 111 7.90 -7.86 7.65
N ARG A 112 8.84 -8.71 7.23
CA ARG A 112 9.97 -8.32 6.37
C ARG A 112 9.52 -7.93 4.96
N HIS A 113 8.35 -8.42 4.52
CA HIS A 113 7.81 -8.20 3.19
C HIS A 113 6.70 -7.12 3.15
N GLY A 114 6.14 -6.76 4.31
CA GLY A 114 5.13 -5.70 4.42
C GLY A 114 4.50 -5.62 5.80
N LYS A 115 3.71 -4.57 6.05
CA LYS A 115 2.94 -4.45 7.29
C LYS A 115 1.76 -5.42 7.25
N ILE A 116 1.69 -6.30 8.25
CA ILE A 116 0.53 -7.18 8.45
C ILE A 116 -0.58 -6.36 9.11
N VAL A 117 -1.73 -6.25 8.45
CA VAL A 117 -2.86 -5.40 8.88
C VAL A 117 -4.05 -6.21 9.43
N SER A 118 -3.92 -7.53 9.51
CA SER A 118 -4.99 -8.45 9.94
C SER A 118 -4.43 -9.67 10.69
N PRO A 119 -5.16 -10.23 11.67
CA PRO A 119 -4.75 -11.45 12.35
C PRO A 119 -4.69 -12.66 11.40
N MET A 120 -3.83 -13.63 11.72
CA MET A 120 -3.75 -14.88 10.96
C MET A 120 -5.03 -15.71 11.14
N ARG A 121 -5.59 -16.20 10.04
CA ARG A 121 -6.75 -17.09 10.05
C ARG A 121 -6.31 -18.50 9.63
N LYS A 122 -6.35 -19.45 10.57
CA LYS A 122 -6.07 -20.86 10.27
C LYS A 122 -7.26 -21.48 9.53
N VAL A 123 -6.96 -22.17 8.43
CA VAL A 123 -7.95 -22.97 7.71
C VAL A 123 -7.91 -24.37 8.28
N MET A 124 -8.99 -24.79 8.95
CA MET A 124 -9.07 -26.13 9.52
C MET A 124 -9.31 -27.19 8.45
N SER A 125 -8.82 -28.40 8.71
CA SER A 125 -8.95 -29.60 7.87
C SER A 125 -10.35 -30.10 7.62
N GLY A 126 -11.29 -29.70 8.47
CA GLY A 126 -12.66 -30.23 8.46
C GLY A 126 -12.76 -31.66 8.99
N CYS A 127 -11.80 -32.13 9.81
CA CYS A 127 -11.91 -33.41 10.51
C CYS A 127 -13.12 -33.39 11.47
N LYS A 128 -14.10 -34.26 11.24
CA LYS A 128 -15.34 -34.35 12.04
C LYS A 128 -15.19 -35.20 13.31
N SER A 129 -14.18 -36.07 13.36
CA SER A 129 -13.98 -36.98 14.49
C SER A 129 -13.31 -36.26 15.66
N PRO A 130 -13.87 -36.35 16.89
CA PRO A 130 -13.24 -35.77 18.08
C PRO A 130 -11.89 -36.42 18.43
N LEU A 131 -11.64 -37.63 17.95
CA LEU A 131 -10.36 -38.32 18.10
C LEU A 131 -9.25 -37.71 17.23
N LEU A 132 -9.61 -37.02 16.15
CA LEU A 132 -8.70 -36.38 15.21
C LEU A 132 -8.62 -34.87 15.40
N LYS A 133 -9.06 -34.35 16.55
CA LYS A 133 -9.03 -32.91 16.87
C LYS A 133 -7.64 -32.28 16.84
N TYR A 134 -6.59 -33.10 16.96
CA TYR A 134 -5.19 -32.66 16.92
C TYR A 134 -4.58 -32.69 15.50
N VAL A 135 -5.32 -33.21 14.49
CA VAL A 135 -4.82 -33.38 13.12
C VAL A 135 -5.16 -32.16 12.26
N VAL A 136 -4.14 -31.40 11.88
CA VAL A 136 -4.25 -30.22 11.01
C VAL A 136 -3.94 -30.62 9.56
N SER A 137 -4.97 -30.94 8.79
CA SER A 137 -4.90 -31.00 7.32
C SER A 137 -5.09 -29.61 6.70
N HIS A 138 -4.21 -29.26 5.77
CA HIS A 138 -4.26 -28.03 5.00
C HIS A 138 -4.87 -28.39 3.64
N ARG A 139 -6.11 -27.97 3.37
CA ARG A 139 -6.71 -28.16 2.03
C ARG A 139 -6.02 -27.23 1.01
N ARG A 140 -5.82 -27.76 -0.20
CA ARG A 140 -5.29 -27.05 -1.38
C ARG A 140 -6.29 -26.03 -1.90
#